data_AF-A0A8B8I8B1-F1
#
_entry.id   AF-A0A8B8I8B1-F1
#
_cell.length_a   1.000
_cell.length_b   1.000
_cell.length_c   1.000
_cell.angle_alpha   90.00
_cell.angle_beta   90.00
_cell.angle_gamma   90.00
#
_symmetry.space_group_name_H-M   'P 1'
#
loop_
_entity.id
_entity.type
_entity.pdbx_description
1 polymer ?
#
loop_
_entity_poly.entity_id
_entity_poly.type
_entity_poly.pdbx_seq_one_letter_code
_entity_poly.pdbx_strand_id
1 'polypeptide(L)'
;MSAFKALRDISNKFENELRKLSTELFSAKIDDAFEDNISKKMRDLALFNSKLRLLQAKPLSVTPQVTEIPKNEQTTISDYTDTVTWKIIEQQVVKTLTQTHAVKNLITTSSRELDPELVERKEKIIEQLHKYREHESQLRHLEAVLQEKEDELLHTRQIWDESLSNLKDSQKLPQNEEIATGPLYKKLQVLISKMELMRWLIAKLVTSRTGGYDWATDPHKRLNALALARQHHTIQDYTES
;
A
#
# COMPACT_ATOMS: atom_id res chain seq x y z
N MET A 1 72.75 45.54 -17.43
CA MET A 1 72.51 44.54 -18.50
C MET A 1 71.74 43.29 -18.03
N SER A 2 71.85 42.84 -16.77
CA SER A 2 71.15 41.63 -16.26
C SER A 2 69.62 41.79 -16.12
N ALA A 3 69.13 42.93 -15.62
CA ALA A 3 67.70 43.16 -15.37
C ALA A 3 66.83 43.20 -16.65
N PHE A 4 67.34 43.78 -17.74
CA PHE A 4 66.62 43.80 -19.02
C PHE A 4 66.53 42.42 -19.68
N LYS A 5 67.55 41.56 -19.48
CA LYS A 5 67.51 40.18 -19.96
C LYS A 5 66.49 39.37 -19.18
N ALA A 6 66.45 39.52 -17.85
CA ALA A 6 65.43 38.89 -17.01
C ALA A 6 64.01 39.33 -17.39
N LEU A 7 63.80 40.62 -17.67
CA LEU A 7 62.48 41.14 -18.04
C LEU A 7 62.03 40.65 -19.44
N ARG A 8 62.96 40.55 -20.39
CA ARG A 8 62.72 39.95 -21.71
C ARG A 8 62.43 38.45 -21.60
N ASP A 9 63.14 37.72 -20.74
CA ASP A 9 62.91 36.30 -20.50
C ASP A 9 61.56 36.04 -19.81
N ILE A 10 61.14 36.92 -18.90
CA ILE A 10 59.79 36.88 -18.28
C ILE A 10 58.72 37.18 -19.32
N SER A 11 58.90 38.20 -20.18
CA SER A 11 57.96 38.53 -21.25
C SER A 11 57.80 37.39 -22.24
N ASN A 12 58.90 36.75 -22.64
CA ASN A 12 58.87 35.61 -23.57
C ASN A 12 58.24 34.37 -22.91
N LYS A 13 58.48 34.13 -21.62
CA LYS A 13 57.81 33.07 -20.87
C LYS A 13 56.31 33.31 -20.79
N PHE A 14 55.91 34.54 -20.48
CA PHE A 14 54.50 34.93 -20.41
C PHE A 14 53.80 34.81 -21.76
N GLU A 15 54.45 35.23 -22.85
CA GLU A 15 53.91 35.05 -24.20
C GLU A 15 53.76 33.57 -24.56
N ASN A 16 54.73 32.73 -24.19
CA ASN A 16 54.65 31.29 -24.40
C ASN A 16 53.57 30.62 -23.53
N GLU A 17 53.36 31.08 -22.30
CA GLU A 17 52.26 30.63 -21.43
C GLU A 17 50.90 31.06 -21.97
N LEU A 18 50.77 32.29 -22.46
CA LEU A 18 49.54 32.76 -23.12
C LEU A 18 49.24 31.97 -24.40
N ARG A 19 50.26 31.66 -25.21
CA ARG A 19 50.09 30.83 -26.39
C ARG A 19 49.69 29.41 -26.02
N LYS A 20 50.26 28.83 -24.96
CA LYS A 20 49.86 27.51 -24.45
C LYS A 20 48.42 27.49 -23.96
N LEU A 21 48.04 28.44 -23.11
CA LEU A 21 46.67 28.56 -22.59
C LEU A 21 45.67 28.83 -23.72
N SER A 22 46.03 29.66 -24.71
CA SER A 22 45.22 29.87 -25.92
C SER A 22 45.07 28.56 -26.70
N THR A 23 46.14 27.80 -26.93
CA THR A 23 46.03 26.52 -27.64
C THR A 23 45.24 25.49 -26.84
N GLU A 24 45.32 25.47 -25.52
CA GLU A 24 44.50 24.61 -24.65
C GLU A 24 43.02 25.01 -24.70
N LEU A 25 42.70 26.30 -24.70
CA LEU A 25 41.33 26.80 -24.85
C LEU A 25 40.70 26.46 -26.21
N PHE A 26 41.48 26.57 -27.29
CA PHE A 26 40.99 26.26 -28.64
C PHE A 26 41.11 24.77 -29.02
N SER A 27 41.89 23.97 -28.29
CA SER A 27 42.00 22.51 -28.48
C SER A 27 41.24 21.68 -27.45
N ALA A 28 40.65 22.33 -26.43
CA ALA A 28 39.64 21.72 -25.58
C ALA A 28 38.48 21.29 -26.48
N LYS A 29 38.47 20.00 -26.83
CA LYS A 29 37.34 19.35 -27.49
C LYS A 29 36.12 19.65 -26.62
N ILE A 30 35.18 20.39 -27.19
CA ILE A 30 33.83 20.45 -26.64
C ILE A 30 33.34 19.01 -26.72
N ASP A 31 33.34 18.32 -25.58
CA ASP A 31 32.73 17.00 -25.47
C ASP A 31 31.34 17.06 -26.09
N ASP A 32 30.98 16.01 -26.86
CA ASP A 32 29.71 15.89 -27.58
C ASP A 32 28.59 16.59 -26.80
N ALA A 33 27.99 17.62 -27.42
CA ALA A 33 26.94 18.38 -26.78
C ALA A 33 25.89 17.41 -26.20
N PHE A 34 25.36 17.72 -25.02
CA PHE A 34 24.40 16.84 -24.34
C PHE A 34 23.25 16.40 -25.28
N GLU A 35 22.84 17.30 -26.18
CA GLU A 35 21.85 17.06 -27.23
C GLU A 35 22.27 15.98 -28.24
N ASP A 36 23.55 15.92 -28.64
CA ASP A 36 24.07 14.89 -29.53
C ASP A 36 24.11 13.52 -28.85
N ASN A 37 24.44 13.48 -27.56
CA ASN A 37 24.41 12.26 -26.76
C ASN A 37 22.97 11.74 -26.58
N ILE A 38 22.00 12.63 -26.33
CA ILE A 38 20.58 12.26 -26.30
C ILE A 38 20.15 11.73 -27.67
N SER A 39 20.54 12.40 -28.75
CA SER A 39 20.19 12.03 -30.13
C SER A 39 20.76 10.66 -30.52
N LYS A 40 21.97 10.33 -30.06
CA LYS A 40 22.55 8.97 -30.20
C LYS A 40 21.75 7.95 -29.39
N LYS A 41 21.44 8.23 -28.12
CA LYS A 41 20.66 7.31 -27.26
C LYS A 41 19.24 7.07 -27.76
N MET A 42 18.57 8.08 -28.33
CA MET A 42 17.26 7.91 -28.96
C MET A 42 17.33 6.99 -30.18
N ARG A 43 18.36 7.12 -31.03
CA ARG A 43 18.57 6.24 -32.19
C ARG A 43 18.85 4.80 -31.75
N ASP A 44 19.67 4.62 -30.72
CA ASP A 44 19.96 3.30 -30.15
C ASP A 44 18.70 2.65 -29.56
N LEU A 45 17.88 3.41 -28.83
CA LEU A 45 16.59 2.95 -28.32
C LEU A 45 15.63 2.51 -29.43
N ALA A 46 15.52 3.30 -30.51
CA ALA A 46 14.69 2.94 -31.65
C ALA A 46 15.15 1.62 -32.31
N LEU A 47 16.47 1.42 -32.40
CA LEU A 47 17.07 0.19 -32.93
C LEU A 47 16.84 -1.01 -32.00
N PHE A 48 16.95 -0.83 -30.68
CA PHE A 48 16.63 -1.90 -29.73
C PHE A 48 15.15 -2.27 -29.75
N ASN A 49 14.26 -1.29 -29.90
CA ASN A 49 12.83 -1.52 -29.96
C ASN A 49 12.43 -2.27 -31.25
N SER A 50 13.06 -1.97 -32.38
CA SER A 50 12.85 -2.74 -33.62
C SER A 50 13.39 -4.17 -33.53
N LYS A 51 14.56 -4.37 -32.89
CA LYS A 51 15.07 -5.71 -32.57
C LYS A 51 14.13 -6.49 -31.66
N LEU A 52 13.58 -5.84 -30.63
CA LEU A 52 12.63 -6.45 -29.71
C LEU A 52 11.36 -6.90 -30.46
N ARG A 53 10.81 -6.05 -31.34
CA ARG A 53 9.69 -6.43 -32.22
C ARG A 53 10.01 -7.63 -33.11
N LEU A 54 11.22 -7.69 -33.69
CA LEU A 54 11.64 -8.85 -34.48
C LEU A 54 11.80 -10.13 -33.64
N LEU A 55 12.32 -10.01 -32.42
CA LEU A 55 12.41 -11.12 -31.48
C LEU A 55 11.04 -11.59 -31.00
N GLN A 56 10.07 -10.69 -30.84
CA GLN A 56 8.67 -11.03 -30.54
C GLN A 56 7.92 -11.59 -31.76
N ALA A 57 8.32 -11.24 -32.98
CA ALA A 57 7.76 -11.84 -34.19
C ALA A 57 8.28 -13.27 -34.42
N LYS A 58 9.53 -13.57 -34.03
CA LYS A 58 10.12 -14.93 -34.12
C LYS A 58 9.31 -16.05 -33.44
N PRO A 59 8.75 -15.93 -32.22
CA PRO A 59 7.95 -17.00 -31.61
C PRO A 59 6.63 -17.26 -32.33
N LEU A 60 6.13 -16.33 -33.17
CA LEU A 60 4.91 -16.53 -33.95
C LEU A 60 5.16 -17.23 -35.29
N SER A 61 6.40 -17.22 -35.80
CA SER A 61 6.76 -17.85 -37.08
C SER A 61 7.42 -19.23 -36.94
N VAL A 62 7.70 -19.68 -35.72
CA VAL A 62 8.16 -21.05 -35.47
C VAL A 62 6.93 -21.94 -35.51
N THR A 63 6.76 -22.69 -36.61
CA THR A 63 5.87 -23.86 -36.62
C THR A 63 6.25 -24.75 -35.43
N PRO A 64 5.30 -25.33 -34.68
CA PRO A 64 5.63 -26.16 -33.53
C PRO A 64 6.42 -27.37 -34.03
N GLN A 65 7.75 -27.29 -33.96
CA GLN A 65 8.60 -28.46 -34.05
C GLN A 65 8.29 -29.28 -32.81
N VAL A 66 7.80 -30.50 -33.02
CA VAL A 66 7.67 -31.51 -31.97
C VAL A 66 9.07 -31.75 -31.44
N THR A 67 9.43 -31.09 -30.35
CA THR A 67 10.65 -31.39 -29.62
C THR A 67 10.40 -32.66 -28.85
N GLU A 68 11.15 -33.72 -29.18
CA GLU A 68 11.18 -34.93 -28.35
C GLU A 68 11.77 -34.54 -26.99
N ILE A 69 10.90 -34.35 -25.99
CA ILE A 69 11.33 -34.18 -24.61
C ILE A 69 11.95 -35.52 -24.18
N PRO A 70 13.21 -35.55 -23.69
CA PRO A 70 13.80 -36.78 -23.17
C PRO A 70 12.93 -37.26 -22.01
N LYS A 71 12.34 -38.44 -22.15
CA LYS A 71 11.45 -39.06 -21.15
C LYS A 71 12.25 -39.40 -19.89
N ASN A 72 12.35 -38.46 -18.96
CA ASN A 72 12.69 -38.77 -17.57
C ASN A 72 11.46 -39.33 -16.87
N GLU A 73 11.64 -40.37 -16.04
CA GLU A 73 10.54 -41.05 -15.33
C GLU A 73 9.68 -40.09 -14.51
N GLN A 74 10.26 -39.03 -13.96
CA GLN A 74 9.52 -38.03 -13.16
C GLN A 74 8.65 -37.11 -14.00
N THR A 75 9.13 -36.65 -15.16
CA THR A 75 8.38 -35.76 -16.05
C THR A 75 7.28 -36.51 -16.79
N THR A 76 7.51 -37.77 -17.17
CA THR A 76 6.44 -38.58 -17.77
C THR A 76 5.34 -38.89 -16.76
N ILE A 77 5.69 -39.20 -15.51
CA ILE A 77 4.69 -39.40 -14.45
C ILE A 77 3.87 -38.12 -14.22
N SER A 78 4.50 -36.93 -14.16
CA SER A 78 3.73 -35.68 -14.00
C SER A 78 2.80 -35.40 -15.17
N ASP A 79 3.26 -35.60 -16.40
CA ASP A 79 2.45 -35.39 -17.60
C ASP A 79 1.28 -36.39 -17.67
N TYR A 80 1.51 -37.64 -17.27
CA TYR A 80 0.43 -38.63 -17.15
C TYR A 80 -0.53 -38.29 -16.00
N THR A 81 -0.06 -37.77 -14.87
CA THR A 81 -0.96 -37.31 -13.81
C THR A 81 -1.80 -36.14 -14.27
N ASP A 82 -1.23 -35.17 -14.98
CA ASP A 82 -1.95 -34.00 -15.47
C ASP A 82 -2.97 -34.37 -16.57
N THR A 83 -2.64 -35.31 -17.44
CA THR A 83 -3.60 -35.82 -18.43
C THR A 83 -4.72 -36.62 -17.79
N VAL A 84 -4.44 -37.37 -16.71
CA VAL A 84 -5.46 -38.09 -15.93
C VAL A 84 -6.35 -37.13 -15.17
N THR A 85 -5.80 -36.13 -14.47
CA THR A 85 -6.60 -35.11 -13.77
C THR A 85 -7.47 -34.34 -14.77
N TRP A 86 -6.93 -33.98 -15.93
CA TRP A 86 -7.69 -33.34 -16.99
C TRP A 86 -8.86 -34.20 -17.47
N LYS A 87 -8.64 -35.50 -17.74
CA LYS A 87 -9.73 -36.41 -18.15
C LYS A 87 -10.76 -36.61 -17.05
N ILE A 88 -10.36 -36.65 -15.78
CA ILE A 88 -11.30 -36.75 -14.66
C ILE A 88 -12.16 -35.49 -14.59
N ILE A 89 -11.55 -34.31 -14.74
CA ILE A 89 -12.27 -33.03 -14.80
C ILE A 89 -13.24 -33.02 -15.99
N GLU A 90 -12.79 -33.42 -17.17
CA GLU A 90 -13.62 -33.51 -18.37
C GLU A 90 -14.82 -34.44 -18.16
N GLN A 91 -14.61 -35.64 -17.65
CA GLN A 91 -15.69 -36.58 -17.34
C GLN A 91 -16.67 -36.00 -16.32
N GLN A 92 -16.17 -35.30 -15.31
CA GLN A 92 -17.02 -34.68 -14.30
C GLN A 92 -17.83 -33.53 -14.90
N VAL A 93 -17.23 -32.70 -15.76
CA VAL A 93 -17.91 -31.61 -16.47
C VAL A 93 -18.98 -32.14 -17.42
N VAL A 94 -18.70 -33.21 -18.16
CA VAL A 94 -19.70 -33.84 -19.05
C VAL A 94 -20.85 -34.44 -18.23
N LYS A 95 -20.56 -35.09 -17.10
CA LYS A 95 -21.59 -35.60 -16.18
C LYS A 95 -22.46 -34.48 -15.62
N THR A 96 -21.88 -33.38 -15.14
CA THR A 96 -22.66 -32.25 -14.60
C THR A 96 -23.47 -31.55 -15.69
N LEU A 97 -22.93 -31.39 -16.91
CA LEU A 97 -23.64 -30.79 -18.03
C LEU A 97 -24.85 -31.64 -18.45
N THR A 98 -24.67 -32.95 -18.59
CA THR A 98 -25.75 -33.89 -18.95
C THR A 98 -26.84 -33.94 -17.88
N GLN A 99 -26.45 -33.97 -16.60
CA GLN A 99 -27.40 -33.88 -15.47
C GLN A 99 -28.15 -32.54 -15.48
N THR A 100 -27.46 -31.42 -15.72
CA THR A 100 -28.08 -30.09 -15.80
C THR A 100 -29.08 -30.02 -16.95
N HIS A 101 -28.74 -30.58 -18.11
CA HIS A 101 -29.65 -30.65 -19.26
C HIS A 101 -30.87 -31.52 -18.96
N ALA A 102 -30.70 -32.65 -18.28
CA ALA A 102 -31.80 -33.51 -17.85
C ALA A 102 -32.74 -32.80 -16.86
N VAL A 103 -32.18 -32.11 -15.86
CA VAL A 103 -32.96 -31.31 -14.90
C VAL A 103 -33.67 -30.16 -15.60
N LYS A 104 -33.00 -29.44 -16.50
CA LYS A 104 -33.61 -28.37 -17.30
C LYS A 104 -34.79 -28.91 -18.11
N ASN A 105 -34.60 -30.03 -18.80
CA ASN A 105 -35.67 -30.68 -19.57
C ASN A 105 -36.87 -31.02 -18.68
N LEU A 106 -36.63 -31.62 -17.50
CA LEU A 106 -37.67 -31.96 -16.52
C LEU A 106 -38.45 -30.73 -16.01
N ILE A 107 -37.76 -29.62 -15.78
CA ILE A 107 -38.40 -28.37 -15.35
C ILE A 107 -39.24 -27.76 -16.48
N THR A 108 -38.73 -27.79 -17.72
CA THR A 108 -39.40 -27.19 -18.88
C THR A 108 -40.58 -27.99 -19.44
N THR A 109 -40.59 -29.33 -19.29
CA THR A 109 -41.68 -30.17 -19.79
C THR A 109 -42.96 -29.96 -18.98
N SER A 110 -44.12 -30.07 -19.63
CA SER A 110 -45.40 -29.87 -18.95
C SER A 110 -45.68 -31.02 -17.97
N SER A 111 -46.26 -30.72 -16.81
CA SER A 111 -46.54 -31.72 -15.76
C SER A 111 -47.59 -32.77 -16.14
N ARG A 112 -48.30 -32.57 -17.27
CA ARG A 112 -49.33 -33.50 -17.78
C ARG A 112 -48.75 -34.71 -18.51
N GLU A 113 -47.50 -34.62 -18.95
CA GLU A 113 -46.82 -35.63 -19.76
C GLU A 113 -45.81 -36.45 -18.94
N LEU A 114 -45.66 -36.15 -17.65
CA LEU A 114 -44.68 -36.74 -16.76
C LEU A 114 -45.32 -37.78 -15.83
N ASP A 115 -44.56 -38.85 -15.54
CA ASP A 115 -44.92 -39.82 -14.51
C ASP A 115 -45.03 -39.13 -13.13
N PRO A 116 -45.93 -39.61 -12.24
CA PRO A 116 -46.17 -38.98 -10.94
C PRO A 116 -44.90 -38.86 -10.08
N GLU A 117 -43.99 -39.83 -10.13
CA GLU A 117 -42.71 -39.77 -9.41
C GLU A 117 -41.77 -38.65 -9.93
N LEU A 118 -41.82 -38.36 -11.23
CA LEU A 118 -41.03 -37.29 -11.85
C LEU A 118 -41.62 -35.91 -11.53
N VAL A 119 -42.94 -35.82 -11.34
CA VAL A 119 -43.62 -34.61 -10.88
C VAL A 119 -43.21 -34.26 -9.44
N GLU A 120 -43.20 -35.22 -8.51
CA GLU A 120 -42.72 -34.97 -7.14
C GLU A 120 -41.25 -34.51 -7.10
N ARG A 121 -40.39 -35.13 -7.92
CA ARG A 121 -38.99 -34.71 -8.04
C ARG A 121 -38.87 -33.29 -8.59
N LYS A 122 -39.68 -32.95 -9.60
CA LYS A 122 -39.73 -31.61 -10.17
C LYS A 122 -40.15 -30.57 -9.13
N GLU A 123 -41.20 -30.85 -8.35
CA GLU A 123 -41.67 -29.95 -7.29
C GLU A 123 -40.62 -29.72 -6.21
N LYS A 124 -39.95 -30.79 -5.74
CA LYS A 124 -38.84 -30.68 -4.77
C LYS A 124 -37.68 -29.84 -5.31
N ILE A 125 -37.32 -30.02 -6.59
CA ILE A 125 -36.27 -29.22 -7.23
C ILE A 125 -36.67 -27.75 -7.30
N ILE A 126 -37.92 -27.46 -7.67
CA ILE A 126 -38.44 -26.09 -7.72
C ILE A 126 -38.41 -25.45 -6.32
N GLU A 127 -38.84 -26.18 -5.28
CA GLU A 127 -38.79 -25.69 -3.90
C GLU A 127 -37.37 -25.39 -3.43
N GLN A 128 -36.41 -26.25 -3.74
CA GLN A 128 -34.99 -26.01 -3.45
C GLN A 128 -34.42 -24.82 -4.22
N LEU A 129 -34.81 -24.64 -5.49
CA LEU A 129 -34.42 -23.47 -6.29
C LEU A 129 -35.00 -22.17 -5.71
N HIS A 130 -36.23 -22.20 -5.19
CA HIS A 130 -36.80 -21.05 -4.48
C HIS A 130 -36.02 -20.71 -3.21
N LYS A 131 -35.70 -21.69 -2.37
CA LYS A 131 -34.86 -21.49 -1.17
C LYS A 131 -33.48 -20.94 -1.52
N TYR A 132 -32.86 -21.47 -2.57
CA TYR A 132 -31.58 -20.99 -3.05
C TYR A 132 -31.66 -19.54 -3.53
N ARG A 133 -32.71 -19.18 -4.27
CA ARG A 133 -32.96 -17.79 -4.69
C ARG A 133 -33.15 -16.85 -3.50
N GLU A 134 -33.87 -17.28 -2.45
CA GLU A 134 -34.01 -16.52 -1.22
C GLU A 134 -32.65 -16.29 -0.56
N HIS A 135 -31.82 -17.33 -0.42
CA HIS A 135 -30.47 -17.21 0.12
C HIS A 135 -29.56 -16.31 -0.73
N GLU A 136 -29.62 -16.40 -2.06
CA GLU A 136 -28.87 -15.48 -2.94
C GLU A 136 -29.32 -14.03 -2.74
N SER A 137 -30.61 -13.78 -2.55
CA SER A 137 -31.11 -12.43 -2.27
C SER A 137 -30.65 -11.90 -0.92
N GLN A 138 -30.63 -12.77 0.10
CA GLN A 138 -30.11 -12.44 1.44
C GLN A 138 -28.60 -12.15 1.38
N LEU A 139 -27.84 -12.95 0.64
CA LEU A 139 -26.40 -12.78 0.46
C LEU A 139 -26.10 -11.43 -0.20
N ARG A 140 -26.79 -11.10 -1.31
CA ARG A 140 -26.63 -9.79 -1.96
C ARG A 140 -26.98 -8.62 -1.04
N HIS A 141 -28.01 -8.78 -0.20
CA HIS A 141 -28.35 -7.76 0.79
C HIS A 141 -27.24 -7.59 1.84
N LEU A 142 -26.69 -8.70 2.35
CA LEU A 142 -25.58 -8.67 3.30
C LEU A 142 -24.30 -8.07 2.70
N GLU A 143 -24.00 -8.36 1.43
CA GLU A 143 -22.86 -7.75 0.71
C GLU A 143 -23.04 -6.24 0.58
N ALA A 144 -24.24 -5.77 0.24
CA ALA A 144 -24.53 -4.33 0.18
C ALA A 144 -24.36 -3.65 1.55
N VAL A 145 -24.89 -4.26 2.62
CA VAL A 145 -24.72 -3.75 3.99
C VAL A 145 -23.25 -3.74 4.40
N LEU A 146 -22.49 -4.78 4.06
CA LEU A 146 -21.06 -4.84 4.35
C LEU A 146 -20.34 -3.68 3.68
N GLN A 147 -20.60 -3.43 2.40
CA GLN A 147 -20.00 -2.33 1.65
C GLN A 147 -20.35 -0.96 2.27
N GLU A 148 -21.62 -0.73 2.63
CA GLU A 148 -22.04 0.48 3.34
C GLU A 148 -21.27 0.68 4.65
N LYS A 149 -21.04 -0.39 5.42
CA LYS A 149 -20.28 -0.33 6.68
C LYS A 149 -18.79 -0.12 6.48
N GLU A 150 -18.20 -0.65 5.42
CA GLU A 150 -16.81 -0.36 5.06
C GLU A 150 -16.65 1.12 4.68
N ASP A 151 -17.58 1.69 3.93
CA ASP A 151 -17.58 3.10 3.55
C ASP A 151 -17.76 4.02 4.77
N GLU A 152 -18.69 3.70 5.68
CA GLU A 152 -18.85 4.42 6.96
C GLU A 152 -17.56 4.38 7.79
N LEU A 153 -16.87 3.23 7.84
CA LEU A 153 -15.63 3.07 8.57
C LEU A 153 -14.50 3.90 7.93
N LEU A 154 -14.37 3.88 6.61
CA LEU A 154 -13.40 4.70 5.90
C LEU A 154 -13.66 6.20 6.13
N HIS A 155 -14.92 6.63 6.08
CA HIS A 155 -15.29 8.01 6.33
C HIS A 155 -14.97 8.45 7.77
N THR A 156 -15.30 7.61 8.76
CA THR A 156 -14.94 7.92 10.16
C THR A 156 -13.42 7.98 10.33
N ARG A 157 -12.65 7.06 9.74
CA ARG A 157 -11.18 7.13 9.76
C ARG A 157 -10.63 8.43 9.17
N GLN A 158 -11.18 8.88 8.04
CA GLN A 158 -10.78 10.17 7.44
C GLN A 158 -11.02 11.34 8.40
N ILE A 159 -12.20 11.40 9.04
CA ILE A 159 -12.50 12.42 10.05
C ILE A 159 -11.51 12.34 11.22
N TRP A 160 -11.19 11.13 11.69
CA TRP A 160 -10.20 10.92 12.75
C TRP A 160 -8.81 11.43 12.33
N ASP A 161 -8.35 11.10 11.12
CA ASP A 161 -7.06 11.52 10.60
C ASP A 161 -6.98 13.04 10.42
N GLU A 162 -8.04 13.67 9.92
CA GLU A 162 -8.17 15.13 9.82
C GLU A 162 -8.16 15.79 11.21
N SER A 163 -8.87 15.22 12.18
CA SER A 163 -8.85 15.74 13.55
C SER A 163 -7.45 15.63 14.17
N LEU A 164 -6.73 14.55 13.88
CA LEU A 164 -5.35 14.35 14.34
C LEU A 164 -4.37 15.29 13.64
N SER A 165 -4.53 15.58 12.35
CA SER A 165 -3.70 16.58 11.66
C SER A 165 -3.94 17.97 12.24
N ASN A 166 -5.20 18.35 12.44
CA ASN A 166 -5.57 19.64 13.03
C ASN A 166 -5.00 19.81 14.45
N LEU A 167 -4.99 18.76 15.27
CA LEU A 167 -4.37 18.77 16.60
C LEU A 167 -2.84 18.85 16.53
N LYS A 168 -2.20 18.16 15.58
CA LYS A 168 -0.75 18.26 15.39
C LYS A 168 -0.33 19.64 14.90
N ASP A 169 -1.13 20.26 14.05
CA ASP A 169 -0.84 21.58 13.50
C ASP A 169 -1.13 22.69 14.52
N SER A 170 -2.15 22.54 15.37
CA SER A 170 -2.35 23.46 16.50
C SER A 170 -1.22 23.42 17.53
N GLN A 171 -0.58 22.26 17.71
CA GLN A 171 0.61 22.11 18.55
C GLN A 171 1.86 22.79 17.94
N LYS A 172 1.90 23.00 16.62
CA LYS A 172 3.03 23.61 15.89
C LYS A 172 2.90 25.13 15.70
N LEU A 173 1.78 25.74 16.09
CA LEU A 173 1.69 27.21 16.12
C LEU A 173 2.77 27.77 17.05
N PRO A 174 3.51 28.81 16.64
CA PRO A 174 4.63 29.33 17.42
C PRO A 174 4.07 29.98 18.69
N GLN A 175 4.15 29.26 19.81
CA GLN A 175 3.97 29.86 21.13
C GLN A 175 5.15 30.81 21.37
N ASN A 176 4.94 32.11 21.13
CA ASN A 176 5.69 33.26 21.65
C ASN A 176 7.10 32.93 22.20
N GLU A 177 8.06 32.68 21.30
CA GLU A 177 9.41 32.23 21.65
C GLU A 177 10.25 33.29 22.40
N GLU A 178 9.80 34.55 22.45
CA GLU A 178 10.55 35.65 23.08
C GLU A 178 10.46 35.67 24.62
N ILE A 179 9.46 35.02 25.24
CA ILE A 179 9.34 34.93 26.72
C ILE A 179 9.93 33.61 27.26
N ALA A 180 10.13 32.61 26.39
CA ALA A 180 10.38 31.21 26.75
C ALA A 180 11.85 30.81 27.00
N THR A 181 12.80 31.76 27.02
CA THR A 181 14.24 31.46 27.13
C THR A 181 14.90 31.81 28.48
N GLY A 182 14.12 32.04 29.53
CA GLY A 182 14.67 32.18 30.89
C GLY A 182 15.07 30.83 31.53
N PRO A 183 16.16 30.74 32.33
CA PRO A 183 16.48 29.53 33.09
C PRO A 183 15.41 29.14 34.12
N LEU A 184 14.60 30.10 34.56
CA LEU A 184 13.46 29.89 35.45
C LEU A 184 12.26 29.27 34.71
N TYR A 185 12.02 29.69 33.47
CA TYR A 185 11.01 29.10 32.58
C TYR A 185 11.31 27.63 32.28
N LYS A 186 12.59 27.30 32.00
CA LYS A 186 13.02 25.90 31.81
C LYS A 186 12.78 25.04 33.06
N LYS A 187 13.06 25.57 34.25
CA LYS A 187 12.78 24.86 35.52
C LYS A 187 11.29 24.67 35.76
N LEU A 188 10.47 25.68 35.45
CA LEU A 188 9.01 25.62 35.56
C LEU A 188 8.42 24.60 34.56
N GLN A 189 8.92 24.56 33.33
CA GLN A 189 8.54 23.56 32.32
C GLN A 189 8.91 22.12 32.76
N VAL A 190 10.07 21.93 33.39
CA VAL A 190 10.47 20.62 33.94
C VAL A 190 9.57 20.21 35.12
N LEU A 191 9.13 21.16 35.95
CA LEU A 191 8.19 20.88 37.04
C LEU A 191 6.80 20.53 36.50
N ILE A 192 6.29 21.29 35.53
CA ILE A 192 4.98 21.05 34.93
C ILE A 192 4.95 19.70 34.20
N SER A 193 5.97 19.38 33.41
CA SER A 193 6.04 18.07 32.75
C SER A 193 6.06 16.90 33.75
N LYS A 194 6.72 17.05 34.91
CA LYS A 194 6.64 16.06 35.99
C LYS A 194 5.25 15.97 36.62
N MET A 195 4.58 17.10 36.83
CA MET A 195 3.20 17.14 37.36
C MET A 195 2.22 16.49 36.40
N GLU A 196 2.37 16.70 35.09
CA GLU A 196 1.54 16.04 34.08
C GLU A 196 1.79 14.54 33.99
N LEU A 197 3.05 14.09 34.08
CA LEU A 197 3.37 12.67 34.17
C LEU A 197 2.72 12.03 35.40
N MET A 198 2.76 12.68 36.56
CA MET A 198 2.07 12.23 37.77
C MET A 198 0.55 12.19 37.57
N ARG A 199 -0.05 13.18 36.90
CA ARG A 199 -1.49 13.21 36.55
C ARG A 199 -1.89 11.99 35.73
N TRP A 200 -1.14 11.67 34.68
CA TRP A 200 -1.38 10.51 33.81
C TRP A 200 -1.23 9.19 34.56
N LEU A 201 -0.23 9.08 35.45
CA LEU A 201 -0.04 7.89 36.28
C LEU A 201 -1.20 7.71 37.27
N ILE A 202 -1.68 8.77 37.91
CA ILE A 202 -2.85 8.73 38.82
C ILE A 202 -4.10 8.30 38.05
N ALA A 203 -4.34 8.90 36.87
CA ALA A 203 -5.47 8.53 36.00
C ALA A 203 -5.40 7.04 35.63
N LYS A 204 -4.22 6.55 35.21
CA LYS A 204 -4.00 5.15 34.87
C LYS A 204 -4.15 4.23 36.07
N LEU A 205 -3.72 4.64 37.26
CA LEU A 205 -3.80 3.83 38.47
C LEU A 205 -5.23 3.71 38.99
N VAL A 206 -6.02 4.79 38.93
CA VAL A 206 -7.44 4.76 39.31
C VAL A 206 -8.31 4.01 38.29
N THR A 207 -7.99 4.08 37.00
CA THR A 207 -8.71 3.38 35.92
C THR A 207 -8.21 1.95 35.69
N SER A 208 -7.02 1.60 36.17
CA SER A 208 -6.50 0.23 36.06
C SER A 208 -7.42 -0.73 36.82
N ARG A 209 -7.81 -1.80 36.14
CA ARG A 209 -8.63 -2.88 36.70
C ARG A 209 -7.79 -3.73 37.66
N THR A 210 -7.34 -3.14 38.77
CA THR A 210 -6.87 -3.90 39.92
C THR A 210 -8.11 -4.42 40.65
N GLY A 211 -8.38 -5.71 40.47
CA GLY A 211 -9.64 -6.40 40.82
C GLY A 211 -9.90 -6.61 42.31
N GLY A 212 -9.80 -5.57 43.14
CA GLY A 212 -10.05 -5.70 44.58
C GLY A 212 -10.43 -4.42 45.33
N TYR A 213 -10.75 -3.32 44.63
CA TYR A 213 -11.19 -2.09 45.31
C TYR A 213 -12.71 -2.04 45.44
N ASP A 214 -13.19 -2.08 46.68
CA ASP A 214 -14.61 -1.99 46.99
C ASP A 214 -15.05 -0.52 47.04
N TRP A 215 -15.74 -0.08 45.99
CA TRP A 215 -16.28 1.27 45.86
C TRP A 215 -17.31 1.64 46.94
N ALA A 216 -17.86 0.66 47.65
CA ALA A 216 -18.80 0.89 48.73
C ALA A 216 -18.11 1.34 50.04
N THR A 217 -16.85 0.98 50.26
CA THR A 217 -16.14 1.23 51.53
C THR A 217 -15.44 2.59 51.58
N ASP A 218 -14.92 3.10 50.47
CA ASP A 218 -14.18 4.37 50.46
C ASP A 218 -14.29 5.12 49.10
N PRO A 219 -15.48 5.70 48.78
CA PRO A 219 -15.71 6.34 47.49
C PRO A 219 -14.91 7.65 47.32
N HIS A 220 -14.63 8.35 48.42
CA HIS A 220 -14.07 9.71 48.38
C HIS A 220 -12.60 9.75 47.95
N LYS A 221 -11.76 8.77 48.33
CA LYS A 221 -10.32 8.79 48.01
C LYS A 221 -10.04 8.67 46.51
N ARG A 222 -10.73 7.75 45.82
CA ARG A 222 -10.59 7.61 44.34
C ARG A 222 -11.25 8.76 43.59
N LEU A 223 -12.37 9.29 44.07
CA LEU A 223 -13.00 10.46 43.48
C LEU A 223 -12.12 11.71 43.60
N ASN A 224 -11.46 11.92 44.74
CA ASN A 224 -10.50 13.01 44.92
C ASN A 224 -9.26 12.81 44.04
N ALA A 225 -8.75 11.58 43.91
CA ALA A 225 -7.66 11.27 42.98
C ALA A 225 -8.05 11.51 41.50
N LEU A 226 -9.30 11.21 41.12
CA LEU A 226 -9.84 11.55 39.80
C LEU A 226 -10.05 13.05 39.62
N ALA A 227 -10.45 13.78 40.67
CA ALA A 227 -10.57 15.23 40.62
C ALA A 227 -9.21 15.88 40.37
N LEU A 228 -8.14 15.40 41.03
CA LEU A 228 -6.76 15.81 40.75
C LEU A 228 -6.32 15.42 39.33
N ALA A 229 -6.75 14.26 38.82
CA ALA A 229 -6.45 13.84 37.46
C ALA A 229 -7.13 14.70 36.38
N ARG A 230 -8.23 15.40 36.71
CA ARG A 230 -8.97 16.27 35.79
C ARG A 230 -8.38 17.67 35.65
N GLN A 231 -7.58 18.12 36.62
CA GLN A 231 -6.94 19.43 36.57
C GLN A 231 -5.74 19.37 35.62
N HIS A 232 -5.77 20.15 34.55
CA HIS A 232 -4.63 20.32 33.65
C HIS A 232 -3.73 21.43 34.18
N HIS A 233 -2.42 21.23 34.08
CA HIS A 233 -1.43 22.20 34.51
C HIS A 233 -0.70 22.69 33.26
N THR A 234 -1.03 23.89 32.81
CA THR A 234 -0.31 24.56 31.74
C THR A 234 0.63 25.60 32.32
N ILE A 235 1.62 26.02 31.54
CA ILE A 235 2.55 27.08 31.95
C ILE A 235 1.80 28.40 32.20
N GLN A 236 0.75 28.66 31.42
CA GLN A 236 -0.08 29.86 31.51
C GLN A 236 -0.78 29.99 32.86
N ASP A 237 -1.25 28.87 33.45
CA ASP A 237 -1.92 28.84 34.76
C ASP A 237 -1.05 29.39 35.91
N TYR A 238 0.28 29.40 35.73
CA TYR A 238 1.25 29.83 36.75
C TYR A 238 2.02 31.10 36.37
N THR A 239 1.82 31.63 35.16
CA THR A 239 2.43 32.89 34.70
C THR A 239 1.46 34.07 34.67
N GLU A 240 0.15 33.81 34.76
CA GLU A 240 -0.91 34.84 34.72
C GLU A 240 -1.38 35.31 36.13
N SER A 241 -0.58 35.09 37.18
CA SER A 241 -0.80 35.61 38.54
C SER A 241 -0.03 36.91 38.81
#